data_AF-A0A1U9X3Y3-F1
#
_entry.id   AF-A0A1U9X3Y3-F1
#
_cell.length_a   1.000
_cell.length_b   1.000
_cell.length_c   1.000
_cell.angle_alpha   90.00
_cell.angle_beta   90.00
_cell.angle_gamma   90.00
#
_symmetry.space_group_name_H-M   'P 1'
#
loop_
_entity.id
_entity.type
_entity.pdbx_description
1 polymer ?
#
loop_
_entity_poly.entity_id
_entity_poly.type
_entity_poly.pdbx_seq_one_letter_code
_entity_poly.pdbx_strand_id
1 'polypeptide(L)'
;NEFCEHATLAIGSIVGRDGLPIIAGGSNSFIEALVNHHHEFRMKYECCFLWVDVSIPVLHSSLSARVDRMIEAGQVNEVRDFFNQKNFDYDYTRGIRRAIGVPEFDKFFRNESQGVTDERTMKKLLEVAVDALKMNNCNLASKQVQKIHRLYGMWKRNMHRLDATEVVLK
;
A
#
# COMPACT_ATOMS: atom_id res chain seq x y z
N ASN A 1 16.34 -3.37 12.34
CA ASN A 1 15.13 -3.26 11.48
C ASN A 1 15.62 -3.45 10.06
N GLU A 2 15.30 -4.57 9.40
CA GLU A 2 15.85 -4.94 8.08
C GLU A 2 15.69 -3.82 7.04
N PHE A 3 14.53 -3.15 7.03
CA PHE A 3 14.30 -2.03 6.13
C PHE A 3 15.27 -0.87 6.38
N CYS A 4 15.49 -0.48 7.65
CA CYS A 4 16.36 0.66 7.97
C CYS A 4 17.80 0.41 7.53
N GLU A 5 18.32 -0.81 7.74
CA GLU A 5 19.68 -1.16 7.32
C GLU A 5 19.83 -1.06 5.80
N HIS A 6 18.93 -1.72 5.05
CA HIS A 6 18.97 -1.70 3.59
C HIS A 6 18.75 -0.29 3.02
N ALA A 7 17.82 0.49 3.60
CA ALA A 7 17.58 1.86 3.18
C ALA A 7 18.81 2.74 3.43
N THR A 8 19.44 2.66 4.60
CA THR A 8 20.65 3.43 4.92
C THR A 8 21.81 3.08 3.99
N LEU A 9 21.99 1.79 3.67
CA LEU A 9 23.01 1.34 2.70
C LEU A 9 22.75 1.88 1.30
N ALA A 10 21.50 1.78 0.81
CA ALA A 10 21.12 2.28 -0.50
C ALA A 10 21.32 3.79 -0.61
N ILE A 11 20.93 4.54 0.43
CA ILE A 11 21.10 5.99 0.53
C ILE A 11 22.59 6.34 0.49
N GLY A 12 23.42 5.66 1.28
CA GLY A 12 24.88 5.87 1.25
C GLY A 12 25.50 5.61 -0.12
N SER A 13 25.04 4.56 -0.83
CA SER A 13 25.48 4.26 -2.20
C SER A 13 25.05 5.33 -3.23
N ILE A 14 23.88 5.95 -3.05
CA ILE A 14 23.42 7.04 -3.92
C ILE A 14 24.22 8.31 -3.66
N VAL A 15 24.40 8.68 -2.38
CA VAL A 15 25.20 9.85 -1.99
C VAL A 15 26.65 9.70 -2.44
N GLY A 16 27.25 8.51 -2.31
CA GLY A 16 28.62 8.24 -2.77
C GLY A 16 28.84 8.36 -4.28
N ARG A 17 27.77 8.51 -5.06
CA ARG A 17 27.80 8.78 -6.51
C ARG A 17 27.32 10.20 -6.84
N ASP A 18 27.38 11.11 -5.86
CA ASP A 18 26.89 12.49 -5.95
C ASP A 18 25.41 12.61 -6.32
N GLY A 19 24.62 11.57 -6.03
CA GLY A 19 23.18 11.53 -6.27
C GLY A 19 22.37 12.02 -5.06
N LEU A 20 21.18 12.56 -5.33
CA LEU A 20 20.18 12.87 -4.30
C LEU A 20 19.28 11.64 -4.02
N PRO A 21 19.33 11.03 -2.82
CA PRO A 21 18.48 9.90 -2.50
C PRO A 21 17.02 10.33 -2.32
N ILE A 22 16.09 9.66 -3.00
CA ILE A 22 14.65 9.88 -2.85
C ILE A 22 14.00 8.59 -2.35
N ILE A 23 13.33 8.68 -1.19
CA ILE A 23 12.53 7.59 -0.64
C ILE A 23 11.07 7.85 -0.99
N ALA A 24 10.48 6.98 -1.82
CA ALA A 24 9.08 7.05 -2.21
C ALA A 24 8.31 5.82 -1.70
N GLY A 25 7.20 6.04 -1.00
CA GLY A 25 6.33 4.94 -0.54
C GLY A 25 5.27 5.38 0.47
N GLY A 26 4.24 4.54 0.63
CA GLY A 26 3.11 4.79 1.56
C GLY A 26 3.25 4.14 2.95
N SER A 27 4.33 3.39 3.19
CA SER A 27 4.55 2.68 4.46
C SER A 27 5.08 3.64 5.54
N ASN A 28 4.20 4.48 6.08
CA ASN A 28 4.57 5.50 7.08
C ASN A 28 5.29 4.93 8.32
N SER A 29 5.05 3.67 8.70
CA SER A 29 5.79 2.99 9.78
C SER A 29 7.26 2.77 9.46
N PHE A 30 7.61 2.51 8.20
CA PHE A 30 8.99 2.32 7.78
C PHE A 30 9.73 3.66 7.75
N ILE A 31 9.09 4.70 7.23
CA ILE A 31 9.64 6.06 7.26
C ILE A 31 9.82 6.56 8.70
N GLU A 32 8.81 6.37 9.56
CA GLU A 32 8.90 6.70 10.98
C GLU A 32 10.05 5.94 11.67
N ALA A 33 10.19 4.64 11.40
CA ALA A 33 11.30 3.84 11.95
C ALA A 33 12.68 4.31 11.49
N LEU A 34 12.83 4.66 10.21
CA LEU A 34 14.08 5.15 9.66
C LEU A 34 14.44 6.53 10.21
N VAL A 35 13.51 7.48 10.12
CA VAL A 35 13.75 8.90 10.43
C VAL A 35 13.80 9.15 11.93
N ASN A 36 12.96 8.49 12.73
CA ASN A 36 12.88 8.80 14.17
C ASN A 36 13.71 7.84 15.03
N HIS A 37 13.90 6.60 14.60
CA HIS A 37 14.42 5.53 15.48
C HIS A 37 15.75 4.92 15.03
N HIS A 38 16.21 5.18 13.80
CA HIS A 38 17.49 4.66 13.33
C HIS A 38 18.61 5.68 13.52
N HIS A 39 19.47 5.44 14.51
CA HIS A 39 20.49 6.39 14.95
C HIS A 39 21.47 6.80 13.84
N GLU A 40 22.01 5.84 13.09
CA GLU A 40 22.99 6.14 12.04
C GLU A 40 22.44 7.07 10.95
N PHE A 41 21.21 6.80 10.51
CA PHE A 41 20.56 7.63 9.50
C PHE A 41 20.36 9.07 10.00
N ARG A 42 19.87 9.22 11.24
CA ARG A 42 19.62 10.53 11.86
C ARG A 42 20.88 11.38 12.02
N MET A 43 22.04 10.76 12.21
CA MET A 43 23.30 11.48 12.38
C MET A 43 23.92 11.89 11.04
N LYS A 44 23.56 11.20 9.94
CA LYS A 44 24.20 11.37 8.63
C LYS A 44 23.37 12.23 7.66
N TYR A 45 22.06 12.28 7.83
CA TYR A 45 21.17 12.86 6.81
C TYR A 45 20.17 13.84 7.38
N GLU A 46 19.95 14.93 6.63
CA GLU A 46 18.84 15.84 6.84
C GLU A 46 17.71 15.50 5.87
N CYS A 47 16.47 15.45 6.37
CA CYS A 47 15.31 15.06 5.58
C CYS A 47 14.48 16.27 5.18
N CYS A 48 14.09 16.31 3.90
CA CYS A 48 12.99 17.12 3.38
C CYS A 48 11.81 16.18 3.06
N PHE A 49 10.63 16.47 3.61
CA PHE A 49 9.43 15.67 3.39
C PHE A 49 8.50 16.38 2.42
N LEU A 50 8.17 15.70 1.33
CA LEU A 50 7.13 16.12 0.40
C LEU A 50 5.90 15.24 0.64
N TRP A 51 4.85 15.84 1.19
CA TRP A 51 3.57 15.17 1.38
C TRP A 51 2.62 15.55 0.25
N VAL A 52 2.42 14.63 -0.69
CA VAL A 52 1.38 14.76 -1.73
C VAL A 52 0.04 14.42 -1.10
N ASP A 53 -0.77 15.45 -0.89
CA ASP A 53 -2.08 15.40 -0.23
C ASP A 53 -3.20 15.47 -1.26
N VAL A 54 -4.28 14.74 -1.01
CA VAL A 54 -5.47 14.70 -1.87
C VAL A 54 -6.67 14.65 -0.94
N SER A 55 -7.69 15.47 -1.21
CA SER A 55 -8.91 15.45 -0.40
C SER A 55 -9.52 14.05 -0.34
N ILE A 56 -9.98 13.63 0.84
CA ILE A 56 -10.47 12.27 1.09
C ILE A 56 -11.54 11.81 0.09
N PRO A 57 -12.57 12.62 -0.24
CA PRO A 57 -13.58 12.20 -1.21
C PRO A 57 -13.01 11.90 -2.60
N VAL A 58 -12.07 12.75 -3.07
CA VAL A 58 -11.40 12.58 -4.37
C VAL A 58 -10.48 11.36 -4.35
N LEU A 59 -9.73 11.18 -3.27
CA LEU A 59 -8.84 10.04 -3.09
C LEU A 59 -9.62 8.72 -3.09
N HIS A 60 -10.74 8.65 -2.36
CA HIS A 60 -11.58 7.45 -2.31
C HIS A 60 -12.17 7.12 -3.68
N SER A 61 -12.68 8.12 -4.40
CA SER A 61 -13.19 7.94 -5.76
C SER A 61 -12.11 7.42 -6.71
N SER A 62 -10.93 8.05 -6.69
CA SER A 62 -9.78 7.65 -7.53
C SER A 62 -9.28 6.24 -7.21
N LEU A 63 -9.23 5.85 -5.93
CA LEU A 63 -8.84 4.50 -5.50
C LEU A 63 -9.86 3.45 -5.94
N SER A 64 -11.15 3.74 -5.84
CA SER A 64 -12.21 2.86 -6.32
C SER A 64 -12.06 2.60 -7.83
N ALA A 65 -11.92 3.66 -8.62
CA ALA A 65 -11.70 3.57 -10.07
C ALA A 65 -10.37 2.87 -10.42
N ARG A 66 -9.33 3.03 -9.59
CA ARG A 66 -8.05 2.34 -9.77
C ARG A 66 -8.21 0.83 -9.55
N VAL A 67 -9.01 0.41 -8.58
CA VAL A 67 -9.30 -1.02 -8.39
C VAL A 67 -10.00 -1.58 -9.62
N ASP A 68 -10.99 -0.89 -10.18
CA ASP A 68 -11.65 -1.34 -11.42
C ASP A 68 -10.64 -1.57 -12.55
N ARG A 69 -9.74 -0.61 -12.80
CA ARG A 69 -8.65 -0.77 -13.78
C ARG A 69 -7.70 -1.92 -13.45
N MET A 70 -7.43 -2.19 -12.17
CA MET A 70 -6.58 -3.32 -11.76
C MET A 70 -7.25 -4.66 -12.04
N ILE A 71 -8.57 -4.77 -11.80
CA ILE A 71 -9.34 -5.98 -12.14
C ILE A 71 -9.32 -6.20 -13.66
N GLU A 72 -9.60 -5.16 -14.45
CA GLU A 72 -9.55 -5.20 -15.91
C GLU A 72 -8.15 -5.57 -16.44
N ALA A 73 -7.09 -5.08 -15.78
CA ALA A 73 -5.71 -5.40 -16.12
C ALA A 73 -5.26 -6.81 -15.68
N GLY A 74 -6.13 -7.59 -15.03
CA GLY A 74 -5.87 -8.99 -14.71
C GLY A 74 -5.36 -9.26 -13.30
N GLN A 75 -5.58 -8.37 -12.32
CA GLN A 75 -5.20 -8.60 -10.93
C GLN A 75 -5.74 -9.93 -10.37
N VAL A 76 -6.94 -10.34 -10.76
CA VAL A 76 -7.52 -11.62 -10.32
C VAL A 76 -6.62 -12.79 -10.75
N ASN A 77 -6.06 -12.74 -11.95
CA ASN A 77 -5.16 -13.80 -12.43
C ASN A 77 -3.83 -13.79 -11.68
N GLU A 78 -3.27 -12.61 -11.40
CA GLU A 78 -2.03 -12.45 -10.60
C GLU A 78 -2.19 -13.04 -9.19
N VAL A 79 -3.33 -12.77 -8.55
CA VAL A 79 -3.56 -13.20 -7.17
C VAL A 79 -3.86 -14.72 -7.08
N ARG A 80 -4.39 -15.33 -8.14
CA ARG A 80 -4.74 -16.76 -8.17
C ARG A 80 -3.57 -17.66 -7.76
N ASP A 81 -2.34 -17.31 -8.16
CA ASP A 81 -1.14 -18.10 -7.84
C ASP A 81 -0.86 -18.21 -6.34
N PHE A 82 -1.33 -17.27 -5.52
CA PHE A 82 -1.21 -17.34 -4.06
C PHE A 82 -2.11 -18.41 -3.44
N PHE A 83 -3.12 -18.88 -4.18
CA PHE A 83 -4.17 -19.81 -3.73
C PHE A 83 -4.05 -21.21 -4.32
N ASN A 84 -3.16 -21.41 -5.29
CA ASN A 84 -2.91 -22.70 -5.96
C ASN A 84 -2.23 -23.76 -5.06
N GLN A 85 -1.96 -23.44 -3.79
CA GLN A 85 -1.33 -24.35 -2.84
C GLN A 85 -2.40 -25.15 -2.07
N LYS A 86 -2.25 -26.49 -2.02
CA LYS A 86 -3.21 -27.43 -1.40
C LYS A 86 -3.44 -27.24 0.11
N ASN A 87 -2.79 -26.25 0.74
CA ASN A 87 -2.97 -25.93 2.15
C ASN A 87 -3.82 -24.67 2.30
N PHE A 88 -5.00 -24.87 2.87
CA PHE A 88 -6.02 -23.84 3.12
C PHE A 88 -5.79 -23.03 4.40
N ASP A 89 -4.67 -23.23 5.09
CA ASP A 89 -4.28 -22.51 6.30
C ASP A 89 -3.36 -21.33 5.94
N TYR A 90 -3.98 -20.26 5.42
CA TYR A 90 -3.26 -19.06 5.00
C TYR A 90 -3.23 -18.04 6.14
N ASP A 91 -2.03 -17.72 6.61
CA ASP A 91 -1.81 -16.62 7.56
C ASP A 91 -1.75 -15.26 6.82
N TYR A 92 -2.88 -14.56 6.84
CA TYR A 92 -3.02 -13.21 6.26
C TYR A 92 -2.45 -12.08 7.12
N THR A 93 -1.78 -12.40 8.23
CA THR A 93 -1.18 -11.41 9.13
C THR A 93 0.31 -11.19 8.86
N ARG A 94 0.93 -11.98 7.98
CA ARG A 94 2.38 -11.98 7.75
C ARG A 94 2.77 -11.89 6.27
N GLY A 95 3.90 -11.23 6.03
CA GLY A 95 4.54 -11.15 4.71
C GLY A 95 3.65 -10.59 3.60
N ILE A 96 3.85 -11.10 2.38
CA ILE A 96 3.15 -10.67 1.17
C ILE A 96 1.65 -11.00 1.19
N ARG A 97 1.22 -12.00 1.97
CA ARG A 97 -0.19 -12.41 2.09
C ARG A 97 -1.07 -11.34 2.76
N ARG A 98 -0.47 -10.33 3.40
CA ARG A 98 -1.18 -9.16 3.94
C ARG A 98 -1.62 -8.16 2.86
N ALA A 99 -1.13 -8.30 1.63
CA ALA A 99 -1.42 -7.35 0.57
C ALA A 99 -2.92 -7.28 0.31
N ILE A 100 -3.47 -6.06 0.27
CA ILE A 100 -4.88 -5.83 -0.05
C ILE A 100 -5.12 -6.35 -1.47
N GLY A 101 -6.10 -7.24 -1.60
CA GLY A 101 -6.38 -8.05 -2.78
C GLY A 101 -6.21 -9.53 -2.47
N VAL A 102 -5.25 -9.93 -1.64
CA VAL A 102 -5.04 -11.35 -1.33
C VAL A 102 -6.13 -11.87 -0.39
N PRO A 103 -6.31 -11.35 0.85
CA PRO A 103 -7.35 -11.85 1.75
C PRO A 103 -8.77 -11.69 1.18
N GLU A 104 -9.03 -10.63 0.42
CA GLU A 104 -10.34 -10.32 -0.15
C GLU A 104 -10.80 -11.36 -1.17
N PHE A 105 -9.88 -11.91 -1.95
CA PHE A 105 -10.21 -12.96 -2.93
C PHE A 105 -10.19 -14.39 -2.37
N ASP A 106 -9.85 -14.60 -1.09
CA ASP A 106 -9.74 -15.94 -0.49
C ASP A 106 -11.01 -16.79 -0.69
N LYS A 107 -12.16 -16.23 -0.36
CA LYS A 107 -13.44 -16.93 -0.48
C LYS A 107 -13.74 -17.26 -1.94
N PHE A 108 -13.47 -16.35 -2.86
CA PHE A 108 -13.67 -16.55 -4.30
C PHE A 108 -12.81 -17.73 -4.80
N PHE A 109 -11.49 -17.72 -4.53
CA PHE A 109 -10.59 -18.77 -5.00
C PHE A 109 -10.82 -20.14 -4.34
N ARG A 110 -11.23 -20.18 -3.07
CA ARG A 110 -11.64 -21.44 -2.43
C ARG A 110 -12.81 -22.09 -3.15
N ASN A 111 -13.83 -21.30 -3.52
CA ASN A 111 -14.98 -21.80 -4.26
C ASN A 111 -14.61 -22.15 -5.71
N GLU A 112 -13.74 -21.37 -6.36
CA GLU A 112 -13.17 -21.70 -7.68
C GLU A 112 -12.54 -23.09 -7.68
N SER A 113 -11.68 -23.36 -6.68
CA SER A 113 -10.94 -24.61 -6.58
C SER A 113 -11.80 -25.84 -6.31
N GLN A 114 -12.98 -25.67 -5.70
CA GLN A 114 -13.90 -26.76 -5.41
C GLN A 114 -14.70 -27.17 -6.64
N GLY A 115 -14.93 -26.26 -7.60
CA GLY A 115 -15.61 -26.57 -8.87
C GLY A 115 -17.09 -26.95 -8.76
N VAL A 116 -17.71 -26.83 -7.58
CA VAL A 116 -19.12 -27.19 -7.33
C VAL A 116 -20.06 -25.97 -7.38
N THR A 117 -19.51 -24.76 -7.47
CA THR A 117 -20.27 -23.50 -7.42
C THR A 117 -20.76 -23.10 -8.81
N ASP A 118 -22.04 -22.72 -8.92
CA ASP A 118 -22.61 -22.22 -10.18
C ASP A 118 -22.06 -20.84 -10.57
N GLU A 119 -22.09 -20.53 -11.86
CA GLU A 119 -21.53 -19.29 -12.43
C GLU A 119 -22.11 -18.02 -11.78
N ARG A 120 -23.41 -18.01 -11.47
CA ARG A 120 -24.07 -16.85 -10.86
C ARG A 120 -23.56 -16.61 -9.44
N THR A 121 -23.40 -17.67 -8.66
CA THR A 121 -22.83 -17.58 -7.31
C THR A 121 -21.37 -17.15 -7.38
N MET A 122 -20.60 -17.68 -8.35
CA MET A 122 -19.21 -17.32 -8.52
C MET A 122 -19.01 -15.84 -8.87
N LYS A 123 -19.84 -15.32 -9.79
CA LYS A 123 -19.85 -13.89 -10.13
C LYS A 123 -20.12 -13.01 -8.91
N LYS A 124 -21.09 -13.37 -8.07
CA LYS A 124 -21.40 -12.63 -6.84
C LYS A 124 -20.24 -12.65 -5.84
N LEU A 125 -19.55 -13.78 -5.71
CA LEU A 125 -18.37 -13.86 -4.84
C LEU A 125 -17.25 -12.94 -5.32
N LEU A 126 -17.06 -12.84 -6.63
CA LEU A 126 -16.10 -11.92 -7.23
C LEU A 126 -16.48 -10.46 -6.96
N GLU A 127 -17.75 -10.09 -7.19
CA GLU A 127 -18.27 -8.75 -6.92
C GLU A 127 -18.04 -8.35 -5.44
N VAL A 128 -18.38 -9.23 -4.50
CA VAL A 128 -18.16 -9.01 -3.06
C VAL A 128 -16.68 -8.82 -2.74
N ALA A 129 -15.78 -9.61 -3.36
CA ALA A 129 -14.34 -9.49 -3.14
C ALA A 129 -13.79 -8.16 -3.69
N VAL A 130 -14.25 -7.72 -4.87
CA VAL A 130 -13.88 -6.44 -5.46
C VAL A 130 -14.37 -5.26 -4.62
N ASP A 131 -15.59 -5.33 -4.09
CA ASP A 131 -16.12 -4.30 -3.19
C ASP A 131 -15.31 -4.23 -1.89
N ALA A 132 -14.96 -5.37 -1.31
CA ALA A 132 -14.08 -5.43 -0.13
C ALA A 132 -12.69 -4.84 -0.42
N LEU A 133 -12.12 -5.14 -1.59
CA LEU A 133 -10.84 -4.61 -2.07
C LEU A 133 -10.87 -3.09 -2.18
N LYS A 134 -11.94 -2.52 -2.74
CA LYS A 134 -12.18 -1.06 -2.81
C LYS A 134 -12.25 -0.45 -1.41
N MET A 135 -13.10 -1.00 -0.55
CA MET A 135 -13.26 -0.52 0.84
C MET A 135 -11.93 -0.55 1.60
N ASN A 136 -11.16 -1.63 1.51
CA ASN A 136 -9.90 -1.76 2.23
C ASN A 136 -8.81 -0.82 1.69
N ASN A 137 -8.77 -0.54 0.38
CA ASN A 137 -7.91 0.50 -0.17
C ASN A 137 -8.25 1.89 0.41
N CYS A 138 -9.53 2.26 0.44
CA CYS A 138 -9.98 3.52 1.01
C CYS A 138 -9.67 3.62 2.52
N ASN A 139 -9.87 2.53 3.26
CA ASN A 139 -9.54 2.44 4.68
C ASN A 139 -8.04 2.60 4.94
N LEU A 140 -7.20 1.96 4.12
CA LEU A 140 -5.75 2.10 4.21
C LEU A 140 -5.33 3.55 3.95
N ALA A 141 -5.86 4.17 2.90
CA ALA A 141 -5.58 5.56 2.57
C ALA A 141 -5.97 6.51 3.71
N SER A 142 -7.16 6.35 4.30
CA SER A 142 -7.59 7.12 5.47
C SER A 142 -6.65 6.96 6.66
N LYS A 143 -6.20 5.73 6.95
CA LYS A 143 -5.21 5.45 8.02
C LYS A 143 -3.86 6.08 7.72
N GLN A 144 -3.42 6.06 6.47
CA GLN A 144 -2.16 6.70 6.05
C GLN A 144 -2.23 8.22 6.26
N VAL A 145 -3.32 8.87 5.84
CA VAL A 145 -3.55 10.30 6.04
C VAL A 145 -3.56 10.66 7.52
N GLN A 146 -4.31 9.93 8.36
CA GLN A 146 -4.32 10.12 9.81
C GLN A 146 -2.90 10.02 10.40
N LYS A 147 -2.11 9.04 9.95
CA LYS A 147 -0.74 8.88 10.40
C LYS A 147 0.17 10.01 9.93
N ILE A 148 0.02 10.50 8.69
CA ILE A 148 0.78 11.65 8.18
C ILE A 148 0.45 12.90 9.00
N HIS A 149 -0.81 13.14 9.33
CA HIS A 149 -1.20 14.25 10.21
C HIS A 149 -0.50 14.19 11.59
N ARG A 150 -0.41 13.00 12.19
CA ARG A 150 0.35 12.81 13.44
C ARG A 150 1.84 13.15 13.24
N LEU A 151 2.44 12.67 12.15
CA LEU A 151 3.85 12.91 11.84
C LEU A 151 4.14 14.37 11.48
N TYR A 152 3.19 15.08 10.87
CA TYR A 152 3.30 16.50 10.57
C TYR A 152 3.52 17.32 11.84
N GLY A 153 2.92 16.93 12.97
CA GLY A 153 3.19 17.56 14.27
C GLY A 153 4.66 17.48 14.70
N MET A 154 5.36 16.40 14.33
CA MET A 154 6.77 16.16 14.67
C MET A 154 7.73 16.78 13.65
N TRP A 155 7.37 16.75 12.37
CA TRP A 155 8.26 17.10 11.25
C TRP A 155 7.91 18.43 10.58
N LYS A 156 7.02 19.23 11.18
CA LYS A 156 6.41 20.44 10.61
C LYS A 156 7.39 21.37 9.89
N ARG A 157 8.59 21.56 10.43
CA ARG A 157 9.59 22.48 9.85
C ARG A 157 10.14 22.02 8.50
N ASN A 158 10.15 20.72 8.25
CA ASN A 158 10.76 20.11 7.08
C ASN A 158 9.74 19.37 6.21
N MET A 159 8.44 19.51 6.50
CA MET A 159 7.37 18.86 5.74
C MET A 159 6.56 19.88 4.94
N HIS A 160 6.57 19.69 3.63
CA HIS A 160 5.89 20.53 2.66
C HIS A 160 4.69 19.76 2.09
N ARG A 161 3.49 20.28 2.35
CA ARG A 161 2.24 19.73 1.81
C ARG A 161 2.04 20.23 0.37
N LEU A 162 1.78 19.31 -0.53
CA LEU A 162 1.50 19.53 -1.94
C LEU A 162 0.08 19.05 -2.22
N ASP A 163 -0.86 19.98 -2.43
CA ASP A 163 -2.24 19.62 -2.74
C ASP A 163 -2.35 19.18 -4.21
N ALA A 164 -2.63 17.90 -4.42
CA ALA A 164 -2.79 17.27 -5.72
C ALA A 164 -4.26 16.98 -6.05
N THR A 165 -5.22 17.49 -5.27
CA THR A 165 -6.66 17.20 -5.43
C THR A 165 -7.15 17.48 -6.85
N GLU A 166 -6.84 18.66 -7.39
CA GLU A 166 -7.25 19.07 -8.74
C GLU A 166 -6.62 18.24 -9.86
N VAL A 167 -5.45 17.66 -9.62
CA VAL A 167 -4.78 16.81 -10.61
C VAL A 167 -5.40 15.41 -10.63
N VAL A 168 -5.82 14.91 -9.47
CA VAL A 168 -6.44 13.58 -9.32
C VAL A 168 -7.92 13.57 -9.72
N LEU A 169 -8.58 14.73 -9.67
CA LEU A 169 -9.96 14.91 -10.13
C LEU A 169 -10.14 14.78 -11.65
N LYS A 170 -9.09 15.02 -12.44
CA LYS A 170 -9.10 14.97 -13.90
C LYS A 170 -8.94 13.55 -14.43
#